data_AF-A0A7R8ZW89-F1
#
_entry.id   AF-A0A7R8ZW89-F1
#
_cell.length_a   1.000
_cell.length_b   1.000
_cell.length_c   1.000
_cell.angle_alpha   90.00
_cell.angle_beta   90.00
_cell.angle_gamma   90.00
#
_symmetry.space_group_name_H-M   'P 1'
#
loop_
_entity.id
_entity.type
_entity.pdbx_description
1 polymer ?
#
loop_
_entity_poly.entity_id
_entity_poly.type
_entity_poly.pdbx_seq_one_letter_code
_entity_poly.pdbx_strand_id
1 'polypeptide(L)'
;SSDPFNLVRILEERVPQFVILYDPDIEPIRTLEVFHAVHPNIPLRIYVLMFEGSVEEQAYLTALKKEKDAFNKLIKDKVEMVVPEDAEGRLGDHPELCRDPTKASEQTKAETMRSAAVL
;
A
#
# COMPACT_ATOMS: atom_id res chain seq x y z
N SER A 1 -17.56 -21.37 13.06
CA SER A 1 -17.26 -20.22 13.94
C SER A 1 -15.85 -20.44 14.47
N SER A 2 -14.84 -19.96 13.73
CA SER A 2 -13.43 -20.08 14.11
C SER A 2 -12.98 -18.71 14.59
N ASP A 3 -12.49 -18.63 15.81
CA ASP A 3 -11.94 -17.41 16.40
C ASP A 3 -10.62 -17.06 15.68
N PRO A 4 -10.53 -15.94 14.94
CA PRO A 4 -9.34 -15.59 14.16
C PRO A 4 -8.11 -15.30 15.05
N PHE A 5 -8.30 -15.01 16.33
CA PHE A 5 -7.21 -14.71 17.27
C PHE A 5 -6.80 -15.92 18.13
N ASN A 6 -7.34 -17.10 17.83
CA ASN A 6 -7.13 -18.29 18.64
C ASN A 6 -5.64 -18.66 18.77
N LEU A 7 -4.90 -18.61 17.65
CA LEU A 7 -3.47 -18.92 17.62
C LEU A 7 -2.67 -17.94 18.49
N VAL A 8 -2.90 -16.63 18.32
CA VAL A 8 -2.22 -15.59 19.10
C VAL A 8 -2.44 -15.82 20.60
N ARG A 9 -3.70 -16.06 21.00
CA ARG A 9 -4.02 -16.34 22.42
C ARG A 9 -3.27 -17.56 22.94
N ILE A 10 -3.22 -18.66 22.18
CA ILE A 10 -2.50 -19.88 22.59
C ILE A 10 -1.00 -19.60 22.74
N LEU A 11 -0.40 -18.84 21.83
CA LEU A 11 1.02 -18.49 21.89
C LEU A 11 1.35 -17.67 23.14
N GLU A 12 0.52 -16.67 23.47
CA GLU A 12 0.67 -15.86 24.68
C GLU A 12 0.43 -16.66 25.97
N GLU A 13 -0.55 -17.57 25.98
CA GLU A 13 -0.87 -18.39 27.15
C GLU A 13 0.17 -19.49 27.43
N ARG A 14 0.73 -20.09 26.36
CA ARG A 14 1.57 -21.29 26.46
C ARG A 14 3.05 -21.01 26.30
N VAL A 15 3.41 -19.92 25.63
CA VAL A 15 4.78 -19.50 25.37
C VAL A 15 5.69 -20.67 24.92
N PRO A 16 5.33 -21.36 23.81
CA PRO A 16 6.00 -22.58 23.42
C PRO A 16 7.40 -22.31 22.86
N GLN A 17 8.33 -23.24 23.11
CA GLN A 17 9.66 -23.25 22.47
C GLN A 17 9.69 -24.07 21.18
N PHE A 18 8.72 -24.97 20.99
CA PHE A 18 8.64 -25.87 19.84
C PHE A 18 7.23 -25.84 19.26
N VAL A 19 7.13 -25.61 17.95
CA VAL A 19 5.87 -25.60 17.21
C VAL A 19 5.98 -26.52 16.02
N ILE A 20 4.95 -27.35 15.81
CA ILE A 20 4.84 -28.26 14.67
C ILE A 20 3.64 -27.83 13.84
N LEU A 21 3.89 -27.42 12.59
CA LEU A 21 2.87 -27.03 11.64
C LEU A 21 2.56 -28.23 10.74
N TYR A 22 1.34 -28.77 10.87
CA TYR A 22 0.88 -29.92 10.09
C TYR A 22 0.41 -29.56 8.68
N ASP A 23 -0.25 -28.42 8.55
CA ASP A 23 -0.75 -27.87 7.29
C ASP A 23 -0.26 -26.42 7.20
N PRO A 24 0.89 -26.19 6.55
CA PRO A 24 1.53 -24.89 6.53
C PRO A 24 0.86 -23.94 5.53
N ASP A 25 0.05 -23.02 6.06
CA ASP A 25 -0.29 -21.78 5.37
C ASP A 25 0.67 -20.64 5.78
N ILE A 26 0.70 -19.56 5.01
CA ILE A 26 1.59 -18.43 5.24
C ILE A 26 1.20 -17.62 6.49
N GLU A 27 -0.08 -17.57 6.83
CA GLU A 27 -0.63 -16.72 7.90
C GLU A 27 -0.17 -17.13 9.32
N PRO A 28 -0.22 -18.42 9.73
CA PRO A 28 0.35 -18.87 11.00
C PRO A 28 1.84 -18.60 11.13
N ILE A 29 2.59 -18.72 10.03
CA ILE A 29 4.04 -18.48 10.03
C ILE A 29 4.34 -17.01 10.36
N ARG A 30 3.62 -16.05 9.75
CA ARG A 30 3.78 -14.63 10.07
C ARG A 30 3.43 -14.33 11.52
N THR A 31 2.40 -14.98 12.05
CA THR A 31 2.02 -14.85 13.47
C THR A 31 3.14 -15.34 14.39
N LEU A 32 3.77 -16.47 14.06
CA LEU A 32 4.91 -17.02 14.82
C LEU A 32 6.16 -16.14 14.72
N GLU A 33 6.43 -15.54 13.55
CA GLU A 33 7.53 -14.57 13.37
C GLU A 33 7.36 -13.37 14.30
N VAL A 34 6.15 -12.80 14.37
CA VAL A 34 5.83 -11.70 15.27
C VAL A 34 5.97 -12.12 16.72
N PHE A 35 5.43 -13.29 17.09
CA PHE A 35 5.56 -13.81 18.45
C PHE A 35 7.04 -13.97 18.88
N HIS A 36 7.89 -14.49 17.99
CA HIS A 36 9.33 -14.61 18.27
C HIS A 36 10.01 -13.24 18.38
N ALA A 37 9.65 -12.28 17.52
CA ALA A 37 10.19 -10.93 17.59
C ALA A 37 9.82 -10.19 18.88
N VAL A 38 8.62 -10.43 19.41
CA VAL A 38 8.16 -9.90 20.71
C VAL A 38 8.88 -10.59 21.89
N HIS A 39 9.28 -11.85 21.72
CA HIS A 39 9.92 -12.66 22.76
C HIS A 39 11.35 -13.11 22.37
N PRO A 40 12.32 -12.18 22.22
CA PRO A 40 13.66 -12.50 21.73
C PRO A 40 14.46 -13.42 22.68
N ASN A 41 14.07 -13.48 23.95
CA ASN A 41 14.73 -14.31 24.97
C ASN A 41 14.29 -15.77 24.92
N ILE A 42 13.29 -16.11 24.11
CA ILE A 42 12.69 -17.44 24.06
C ILE A 42 13.09 -18.08 22.72
N PRO A 43 13.88 -19.17 22.73
CA PRO A 43 14.24 -19.85 21.51
C PRO A 43 12.99 -20.53 20.94
N LEU A 44 12.53 -20.07 19.78
CA LEU A 44 11.41 -20.67 19.05
C LEU A 44 11.93 -21.54 17.91
N ARG A 45 11.60 -22.84 17.92
CA ARG A 45 11.88 -23.76 16.82
C ARG A 45 10.59 -24.20 16.16
N ILE A 46 10.50 -23.96 14.86
CA ILE A 46 9.32 -24.25 14.04
C ILE A 46 9.67 -25.41 13.10
N TYR A 47 8.89 -26.48 13.17
CA TYR A 47 8.97 -27.61 12.26
C TYR A 47 7.74 -27.60 11.36
N VAL A 48 7.97 -27.57 10.05
CA VAL A 48 6.90 -27.62 9.05
C VAL A 48 6.86 -29.02 8.45
N LEU A 49 5.70 -29.66 8.50
CA LEU A 49 5.44 -30.91 7.79
C LEU A 49 4.89 -30.56 6.41
N MET A 50 5.62 -30.94 5.37
CA MET A 50 5.24 -30.72 3.99
C MET A 50 5.65 -31.92 3.15
N PHE A 51 4.76 -32.37 2.28
CA PHE A 51 5.05 -33.45 1.34
C PHE A 51 5.67 -32.87 0.07
N GLU A 52 6.82 -33.41 -0.34
CA GLU A 52 7.50 -33.00 -1.57
C GLU A 52 6.67 -33.36 -2.80
N GLY A 53 6.56 -32.41 -3.74
CA GLY A 53 5.78 -32.55 -4.97
C GLY A 53 4.26 -32.48 -4.78
N SER A 54 3.81 -32.08 -3.58
CA SER A 54 2.39 -32.01 -3.25
C SER A 54 1.72 -30.72 -3.73
N VAL A 55 0.38 -30.72 -3.77
CA VAL A 55 -0.40 -29.53 -4.13
C VAL A 55 -0.31 -28.48 -3.02
N GLU A 56 -0.23 -28.94 -1.77
CA GLU A 56 -0.05 -28.15 -0.56
C GLU A 56 1.27 -27.37 -0.61
N GLU A 57 2.38 -28.04 -0.96
CA GLU A 57 3.67 -27.38 -1.19
C GLU A 57 3.57 -26.31 -2.28
N GLN A 58 2.99 -26.68 -3.43
CA GLN A 58 2.88 -25.77 -4.55
C GLN A 58 2.00 -24.55 -4.21
N ALA A 59 0.91 -24.73 -3.47
CA ALA A 59 0.06 -23.65 -2.98
C ALA A 59 0.83 -22.70 -2.07
N TYR A 60 1.59 -23.23 -1.10
CA TYR A 60 2.43 -22.45 -0.20
C TYR A 60 3.47 -21.62 -0.96
N LEU A 61 4.24 -22.25 -1.87
CA LEU A 61 5.27 -21.57 -2.67
C LEU A 61 4.66 -20.50 -3.59
N THR A 62 3.49 -20.78 -4.17
CA THR A 62 2.78 -19.83 -5.05
C THR A 62 2.29 -18.62 -4.27
N ALA A 63 1.71 -18.82 -3.08
CA ALA A 63 1.27 -17.74 -2.19
C ALA A 63 2.45 -16.85 -1.80
N LEU A 64 3.56 -17.45 -1.38
CA LEU A 64 4.78 -16.73 -1.01
C LEU A 64 5.36 -15.91 -2.18
N LYS A 65 5.39 -16.49 -3.38
CA LYS A 65 5.83 -15.80 -4.60
C LYS A 65 4.93 -14.62 -4.93
N LYS A 66 3.60 -14.83 -4.90
CA LYS A 66 2.62 -13.78 -5.19
C LYS A 66 2.76 -12.60 -4.23
N GLU A 67 2.92 -12.88 -2.93
CA GLU A 67 3.12 -11.84 -1.92
C GLU A 67 4.42 -11.06 -2.18
N LYS A 68 5.52 -11.77 -2.42
CA LYS A 68 6.82 -11.16 -2.75
C LYS A 68 6.74 -10.27 -3.99
N ASP A 69 6.11 -10.75 -5.05
CA ASP A 69 5.98 -10.02 -6.32
C ASP A 69 5.10 -8.77 -6.14
N ALA A 70 4.03 -8.86 -5.35
CA ALA A 70 3.19 -7.72 -5.01
C ALA A 70 3.97 -6.62 -4.25
N PHE A 71 4.76 -7.00 -3.24
CA PHE A 71 5.60 -6.04 -2.53
C PHE A 71 6.68 -5.43 -3.42
N ASN A 72 7.35 -6.23 -4.24
CA ASN A 72 8.36 -5.73 -5.17
C ASN A 72 7.77 -4.75 -6.18
N LYS A 73 6.54 -5.00 -6.65
CA LYS A 73 5.83 -4.08 -7.52
C LYS A 73 5.57 -2.75 -6.81
N LEU A 74 5.01 -2.77 -5.60
CA LEU A 74 4.75 -1.55 -4.83
C LEU A 74 6.02 -0.74 -4.57
N ILE A 75 7.15 -1.41 -4.29
CA ILE A 75 8.44 -0.74 -4.10
C ILE A 75 8.89 -0.05 -5.38
N LYS A 76 8.82 -0.73 -6.54
CA LYS A 76 9.19 -0.15 -7.84
C LYS A 76 8.31 1.04 -8.20
N ASP A 77 6.99 0.87 -8.09
CA ASP A 77 6.02 1.91 -8.38
C ASP A 77 6.24 3.12 -7.47
N LYS A 78 6.57 2.90 -6.19
CA LYS A 78 6.85 3.99 -5.23
C LYS A 78 8.15 4.74 -5.53
N VAL A 79 9.19 4.05 -6.03
CA VAL A 79 10.46 4.67 -6.42
C VAL A 79 10.32 5.46 -7.72
N GLU A 80 9.54 4.95 -8.68
CA GLU A 80 9.30 5.60 -9.97
C GLU A 80 8.33 6.79 -9.88
N MET A 81 7.50 6.84 -8.83
CA MET A 81 6.52 7.91 -8.62
C MET A 81 7.22 9.27 -8.42
N VAL A 82 7.48 9.96 -9.52
CA VAL A 82 7.83 11.39 -9.55
C VAL A 82 6.57 12.14 -9.14
N VAL A 83 6.61 12.80 -7.99
CA VAL A 83 5.62 13.81 -7.62
C VAL A 83 6.08 15.11 -8.30
N PRO A 84 5.43 15.57 -9.38
CA PRO A 84 5.82 16.84 -10.00
C PRO A 84 5.61 17.97 -8.98
N GLU A 85 6.55 18.92 -8.92
CA GLU A 85 6.53 20.04 -7.96
C GLU A 85 5.24 20.88 -8.05
N ASP A 86 4.59 20.88 -9.23
CA ASP A 86 3.32 21.56 -9.50
C ASP A 86 2.09 20.85 -8.93
N ALA A 87 2.21 19.58 -8.50
CA ALA A 87 1.09 18.78 -8.00
C ALA A 87 0.48 19.34 -6.72
N GLU A 88 1.23 20.14 -5.95
CA GLU A 88 0.73 20.77 -4.73
C GLU A 88 -0.16 21.99 -5.02
N GLY A 89 -0.23 22.48 -6.28
CA GLY A 89 -1.04 23.64 -6.66
C GLY A 89 -0.62 24.96 -5.98
N ARG A 90 0.54 24.96 -5.32
CA ARG A 90 1.04 26.11 -4.54
C ARG A 90 1.75 27.17 -5.39
N LEU A 91 2.17 26.80 -6.60
CA LEU A 91 2.99 27.67 -7.45
C LEU A 91 2.20 28.74 -8.21
N GLY A 92 0.85 28.73 -8.19
CA GLY A 92 0.04 29.80 -8.78
C GLY A 92 0.11 29.92 -10.31
N ASP A 93 0.96 29.12 -10.97
CA ASP A 93 1.18 29.08 -12.41
C ASP A 93 0.09 28.31 -13.18
N HIS A 94 -1.12 28.25 -12.63
CA HIS A 94 -2.24 27.60 -13.32
C HIS A 94 -2.66 28.49 -14.51
N PRO A 95 -2.62 28.00 -15.76
CA PRO A 95 -2.83 28.82 -16.96
C PRO A 95 -4.20 29.52 -16.98
N GLU A 96 -5.22 28.93 -16.35
CA GLU A 96 -6.57 29.49 -16.21
C GLU A 96 -6.71 30.57 -15.12
N LEU A 97 -5.71 30.76 -14.24
CA LEU A 97 -5.72 31.77 -13.18
C LEU A 97 -4.94 33.05 -13.58
N CYS A 98 -4.31 33.06 -14.76
CA CYS A 98 -3.70 34.25 -15.34
C CYS A 98 -4.76 35.32 -15.57
N ARG A 99 -4.86 36.30 -14.65
CA ARG A 99 -5.71 37.48 -14.86
C ARG A 99 -5.15 38.27 -16.02
N ASP A 100 -5.92 38.42 -17.08
CA ASP A 100 -5.64 39.39 -18.13
C ASP A 100 -5.41 40.77 -17.47
N PRO A 101 -4.29 41.46 -17.76
CA PRO A 101 -3.97 42.74 -17.13
C PRO A 101 -4.87 43.89 -17.63
N THR A 102 -5.75 43.61 -18.58
CA THR A 102 -6.71 44.56 -19.14
C THR A 102 -7.60 45.10 -18.03
N LYS A 103 -7.54 46.40 -17.79
CA LYS A 103 -8.31 47.02 -16.70
C LYS A 103 -9.79 46.85 -17.01
N ALA A 104 -10.61 46.51 -16.02
CA ALA A 104 -12.05 46.36 -16.19
C ALA A 104 -12.72 47.60 -16.84
N SER A 105 -12.12 48.79 -16.65
CA SER A 105 -12.55 50.04 -17.30
C SER A 105 -12.39 50.07 -18.82
N GLU A 106 -11.51 49.24 -19.40
CA GLU A 106 -11.25 49.18 -20.84
C GLU A 106 -12.24 48.24 -21.56
N GLN A 107 -12.72 47.19 -20.88
CA GLN A 107 -13.73 46.28 -21.41
C GLN A 107 -15.08 46.98 -21.66
N THR A 108 -15.50 47.86 -20.74
CA THR A 108 -16.75 48.62 -20.89
C THR A 108 -16.71 49.61 -22.07
N LYS A 109 -15.53 50.16 -22.41
CA LYS A 109 -15.35 51.05 -23.57
C LYS A 109 -15.45 50.29 -24.89
N ALA A 110 -14.88 49.09 -24.98
CA ALA A 110 -14.91 48.28 -26.20
C ALA A 110 -16.32 47.77 -26.54
N GLU A 111 -17.13 47.43 -25.54
CA GLU A 111 -18.53 47.04 -25.74
C GLU A 111 -19.43 48.22 -26.13
N THR A 112 -19.18 49.41 -25.55
CA THR A 112 -19.93 50.63 -25.89
C THR A 112 -19.64 51.07 -27.34
N MET A 113 -18.40 50.95 -27.81
CA MET A 113 -18.04 51.26 -29.21
C MET A 113 -18.63 50.26 -30.22
N ARG A 114 -18.75 48.97 -29.85
CA ARG A 114 -19.38 47.95 -30.70
C ARG A 114 -20.89 48.14 -30.85
N SER A 115 -21.58 48.60 -29.81
CA SER A 115 -23.03 48.91 -29.89
C SER A 115 -23.34 50.20 -30.66
N ALA A 116 -22.40 51.15 -30.74
CA ALA A 116 -22.59 52.40 -31.49
C ALA A 116 -22.35 52.27 -33.01
N ALA A 117 -21.76 51.17 -33.48
CA ALA A 117 -21.41 50.95 -34.89
C ALA A 117 -22.47 50.13 -35.69
N VAL A 118 -23.66 49.90 -35.12
CA VAL A 118 -24.75 49.09 -35.73
C VAL A 118 -25.98 49.96 -36.11
N LEU A 119 -25.79 51.25 -36.36
CA LEU A 119 -26.77 52.12 -37.03
C LEU A 119 -26.11 52.81 -38.24
#